data_AF-A0A847HMU6-F1
#
_entry.id   AF-A0A847HMU6-F1
#
_cell.length_a   1.000
_cell.length_b   1.000
_cell.length_c   1.000
_cell.angle_alpha   90.00
_cell.angle_beta   90.00
_cell.angle_gamma   90.00
#
_symmetry.space_group_name_H-M   'P 1'
#
loop_
_entity.id
_entity.type
_entity.pdbx_description
1 polymer ?
#
loop_
_entity_poly.entity_id
_entity_poly.type
_entity_poly.pdbx_seq_one_letter_code
_entity_poly.pdbx_strand_id
1 'polypeptide(L)'
;MCDENFLVRPYLKSVAKLKNREAWENLDSELRTEVAKSISGLPSQIEQDDEYARRWDHLLLKTELALFEHEAMKKLNRSSAEYISLMKKIRKIADRLEDKTTIPDVKKQLEFIQAIQTDEFWEGMNIKVLEEIRKRLRLLIKYIDQADKKIVYSNFSDTLTQPAAFEPGTEVFKNDELAAYRQKMSAVINENLDKEVIWKVRCNRPLTDSDLRQLEEILDLSTAEDKEMFKEAYQSGFQAKTGKDNPSLELLIRSIVGLDREAVEKEFADFIEKSNFSSLQLAFVRKIIDYFVENGFVRDDILYEPPFSDMYHDGPEGLFGDAAEALFARIKRINGISAATKYK
;
A
#
# COMPACT_ATOMS: atom_id res chain seq x y z
N MET A 1 0.74 23.21 -32.92
CA MET A 1 -0.64 23.71 -32.81
C MET A 1 -1.10 24.04 -34.22
N CYS A 2 -2.34 23.72 -34.58
CA CYS A 2 -2.82 23.92 -35.94
C CYS A 2 -3.81 25.09 -35.97
N ASP A 3 -3.56 26.01 -36.89
CA ASP A 3 -4.30 27.28 -37.01
C ASP A 3 -5.76 27.05 -37.50
N GLU A 4 -6.07 25.82 -37.93
CA GLU A 4 -7.39 25.42 -38.46
C GLU A 4 -8.39 24.96 -37.39
N ASN A 5 -7.96 24.63 -36.16
CA ASN A 5 -8.87 24.16 -35.11
C ASN A 5 -9.72 25.33 -34.57
N PHE A 6 -11.05 25.18 -34.59
CA PHE A 6 -12.00 26.19 -34.14
C PHE A 6 -11.72 26.71 -32.71
N LEU A 7 -11.25 25.83 -31.82
CA LEU A 7 -10.93 26.16 -30.43
C LEU A 7 -9.64 27.00 -30.28
N VAL A 8 -8.77 26.99 -31.30
CA VAL A 8 -7.50 27.73 -31.33
C VAL A 8 -7.69 29.13 -31.93
N ARG A 9 -8.78 29.37 -32.70
CA ARG A 9 -9.06 30.65 -33.37
C ARG A 9 -9.08 31.88 -32.44
N PRO A 10 -9.68 31.84 -31.24
CA PRO A 10 -9.68 32.98 -30.32
C PRO A 10 -8.27 33.33 -29.79
N TYR A 11 -7.36 32.36 -29.80
CA TYR A 11 -6.03 32.47 -29.20
C TYR A 11 -4.90 32.57 -30.23
N LEU A 12 -5.21 32.77 -31.52
CA LEU A 12 -4.23 32.80 -32.61
C LEU A 12 -3.11 33.82 -32.41
N LYS A 13 -3.40 34.97 -31.80
CA LYS A 13 -2.37 36.00 -31.51
C LYS A 13 -1.32 35.49 -30.52
N SER A 14 -1.73 34.81 -29.46
CA SER A 14 -0.83 34.26 -28.44
C SER A 14 -0.10 33.01 -28.97
N VAL A 15 -0.80 32.16 -29.72
CA VAL A 15 -0.23 30.97 -30.38
C VAL A 15 0.81 31.35 -31.44
N ALA A 16 0.58 32.40 -32.24
CA ALA A 16 1.53 32.88 -33.24
C ALA A 16 2.81 33.46 -32.62
N LYS A 17 2.69 34.18 -31.50
CA LYS A 17 3.86 34.68 -30.74
C LYS A 17 4.73 33.54 -30.20
N LEU A 18 4.10 32.48 -29.70
CA LEU A 18 4.77 31.31 -29.12
C LEU A 18 5.15 30.24 -30.14
N LYS A 19 4.85 30.46 -31.43
CA LYS A 19 5.35 29.63 -32.53
C LYS A 19 6.85 29.89 -32.78
N ASN A 20 7.34 31.07 -32.42
CA ASN A 20 8.76 31.40 -32.53
C ASN A 20 9.54 30.83 -31.32
N ARG A 21 10.64 30.12 -31.59
CA ARG A 21 11.45 29.44 -30.58
C ARG A 21 12.12 30.42 -29.60
N GLU A 22 12.51 31.60 -30.09
CA GLU A 22 13.13 32.66 -29.26
C GLU A 22 12.21 33.17 -28.14
N ALA A 23 10.89 33.10 -28.34
CA ALA A 23 9.90 33.49 -27.32
C ALA A 23 9.81 32.47 -26.18
N TRP A 24 10.17 31.21 -26.41
CA TRP A 24 10.28 30.18 -25.36
C TRP A 24 11.57 30.34 -24.56
N GLU A 25 12.64 30.83 -25.19
CA GLU A 25 13.93 31.02 -24.53
C GLU A 25 13.91 32.25 -23.59
N ASN A 26 13.11 33.28 -23.91
CA ASN A 26 12.94 34.49 -23.10
C ASN A 26 11.51 34.61 -22.52
N LEU A 27 11.09 33.62 -21.73
CA LEU A 27 9.78 33.60 -21.09
C LEU A 27 9.70 34.57 -19.90
N ASP A 28 9.13 35.75 -20.14
CA ASP A 28 8.78 36.73 -19.11
C ASP A 28 7.69 36.19 -18.16
N SER A 29 7.66 36.69 -16.92
CA SER A 29 6.75 36.20 -15.87
C SER A 29 5.27 36.34 -16.26
N GLU A 30 4.92 37.42 -16.96
CA GLU A 30 3.58 37.67 -17.48
C GLU A 30 3.20 36.66 -18.58
N LEU A 31 4.10 36.40 -19.53
CA LEU A 31 3.90 35.42 -20.61
C LEU A 31 3.70 34.00 -20.07
N ARG A 32 4.39 33.61 -18.99
CA ARG A 32 4.19 32.30 -18.33
C ARG A 32 2.77 32.14 -17.80
N THR A 33 2.22 33.18 -17.16
CA THR A 33 0.84 33.13 -16.64
C THR A 33 -0.19 33.12 -17.76
N GLU A 34 0.07 33.83 -18.86
CA GLU A 34 -0.79 33.82 -20.06
C GLU A 34 -0.80 32.43 -20.72
N VAL A 35 0.38 31.80 -20.89
CA VAL A 35 0.52 30.43 -21.42
C VAL A 35 -0.22 29.42 -20.55
N ALA A 36 -0.02 29.49 -19.23
CA ALA A 36 -0.65 28.57 -18.28
C ALA A 36 -2.18 28.66 -18.30
N LYS A 37 -2.75 29.86 -18.47
CA LYS A 37 -4.20 30.07 -18.48
C LYS A 37 -4.86 29.82 -19.84
N SER A 38 -4.22 30.23 -20.93
CA SER A 38 -4.87 30.30 -22.25
C SER A 38 -4.47 29.17 -23.20
N ILE A 39 -3.27 28.60 -23.04
CA ILE A 39 -2.69 27.69 -24.04
C ILE A 39 -2.57 26.26 -23.51
N SER A 40 -2.41 26.05 -22.20
CA SER A 40 -2.30 24.72 -21.58
C SER A 40 -3.48 23.79 -21.88
N GLY A 41 -4.69 24.36 -22.04
CA GLY A 41 -5.92 23.62 -22.34
C GLY A 41 -6.28 23.52 -23.82
N LEU A 42 -5.47 24.06 -24.72
CA LEU A 42 -5.79 24.01 -26.15
C LEU A 42 -5.50 22.61 -26.72
N PRO A 43 -6.43 22.06 -27.53
CA PRO A 43 -6.24 20.76 -28.15
C PRO A 43 -5.01 20.80 -29.06
N SER A 44 -3.99 20.02 -28.71
CA SER A 44 -2.86 19.78 -29.58
C SER A 44 -3.26 18.76 -30.64
N GLN A 45 -2.82 18.97 -31.88
CA GLN A 45 -3.06 18.06 -33.01
C GLN A 45 -2.07 16.88 -33.01
N ILE A 46 -1.32 16.70 -31.92
CA ILE A 46 -0.49 15.51 -31.71
C ILE A 46 -1.50 14.40 -31.48
N GLU A 47 -1.54 13.40 -32.36
CA GLU A 47 -2.31 12.19 -32.13
C GLU A 47 -2.01 11.72 -30.71
N GLN A 48 -3.02 11.75 -29.85
CA GLN A 48 -2.92 11.13 -28.54
C GLN A 48 -2.79 9.64 -28.81
N ASP A 49 -1.54 9.20 -28.85
CA ASP A 49 -1.18 7.79 -28.97
C ASP A 49 -2.00 7.00 -27.95
N ASP A 50 -2.51 5.84 -28.36
CA ASP A 50 -3.48 5.06 -27.58
C ASP A 50 -2.93 4.83 -26.16
N GLU A 51 -3.73 5.17 -25.15
CA GLU A 51 -3.36 5.01 -23.74
C GLU A 51 -2.93 3.57 -23.44
N TYR A 52 -3.59 2.58 -24.07
CA TYR A 52 -3.25 1.18 -23.89
C TYR A 52 -1.91 0.82 -24.52
N ALA A 53 -1.57 1.40 -25.67
CA ALA A 53 -0.27 1.22 -26.30
C ALA A 53 0.85 1.82 -25.41
N ARG A 54 0.61 2.95 -24.76
CA ARG A 54 1.57 3.53 -23.79
C ARG A 54 1.72 2.69 -22.53
N ARG A 55 0.61 2.19 -21.98
CA ARG A 55 0.64 1.28 -20.82
C ARG A 55 1.42 -0.01 -21.14
N TRP A 56 1.28 -0.51 -22.37
CA TRP A 56 2.05 -1.64 -22.86
C TRP A 56 3.55 -1.35 -22.95
N ASP A 57 3.93 -0.22 -23.56
CA ASP A 57 5.34 0.18 -23.60
C ASP A 57 5.92 0.25 -22.20
N HIS A 58 5.21 0.89 -21.28
CA HIS A 58 5.67 1.01 -19.90
C HIS A 58 5.85 -0.36 -19.24
N LEU A 59 4.92 -1.30 -19.47
CA LEU A 59 5.03 -2.66 -18.95
C LEU A 59 6.29 -3.36 -19.50
N LEU A 60 6.54 -3.27 -20.81
CA LEU A 60 7.70 -3.91 -21.45
C LEU A 60 9.02 -3.27 -21.05
N LEU A 61 9.11 -1.94 -21.02
CA LEU A 61 10.30 -1.24 -20.53
C LEU A 61 10.60 -1.59 -19.07
N LYS A 62 9.56 -1.72 -18.24
CA LYS A 62 9.72 -2.21 -16.86
C LYS A 62 10.23 -3.65 -16.82
N THR A 63 9.80 -4.51 -17.74
CA THR A 63 10.33 -5.89 -17.83
C THR A 63 11.78 -5.93 -18.28
N GLU A 64 12.20 -5.03 -19.18
CA GLU A 64 13.60 -4.91 -19.60
C GLU A 64 14.49 -4.49 -18.43
N LEU A 65 14.05 -3.52 -17.61
CA LEU A 65 14.74 -3.14 -16.38
C LEU A 65 14.82 -4.31 -15.39
N ALA A 66 13.70 -4.99 -15.17
CA ALA A 66 13.66 -6.16 -14.28
C ALA A 66 14.51 -7.33 -14.79
N LEU A 67 14.72 -7.45 -16.11
CA LEU A 67 15.61 -8.45 -16.71
C LEU A 67 17.07 -8.17 -16.34
N PHE A 68 17.51 -6.91 -16.39
CA PHE A 68 18.87 -6.54 -15.96
C PHE A 68 19.09 -6.85 -14.47
N GLU A 69 18.10 -6.57 -13.62
CA GLU A 69 18.16 -6.91 -12.20
C GLU A 69 18.13 -8.43 -11.98
N HIS A 70 17.33 -9.17 -12.75
CA HIS A 70 17.29 -10.62 -12.71
C HIS A 70 18.64 -11.24 -13.11
N GLU A 71 19.30 -10.74 -14.17
CA GLU A 71 20.63 -11.20 -14.56
C GLU A 71 21.69 -10.91 -13.48
N ALA A 72 21.59 -9.76 -12.82
CA ALA A 72 22.45 -9.41 -11.69
C ALA A 72 22.19 -10.33 -10.47
N MET A 73 20.93 -10.60 -10.14
CA MET A 73 20.53 -11.46 -9.02
C MET A 73 20.74 -12.95 -9.27
N LYS A 74 20.66 -13.41 -10.53
CA LYS A 74 20.96 -14.79 -10.92
C LYS A 74 22.42 -15.15 -10.64
N LYS A 75 23.34 -14.20 -10.76
CA LYS A 75 24.76 -14.38 -10.34
C LYS A 75 24.92 -14.56 -8.82
N LEU A 76 23.92 -14.13 -8.04
CA LEU A 76 23.86 -14.20 -6.58
C LEU A 76 22.96 -15.35 -6.08
N ASN A 77 22.50 -16.26 -6.96
CA ASN A 77 21.55 -17.35 -6.66
C ASN A 77 20.23 -16.85 -6.01
N ARG A 78 19.74 -15.67 -6.40
CA ARG A 78 18.43 -15.15 -5.97
C ARG A 78 17.52 -14.99 -7.18
N SER A 79 16.24 -15.34 -7.01
CA SER A 79 15.21 -15.14 -8.02
C SER A 79 14.56 -13.78 -7.85
N SER A 80 14.45 -12.99 -8.93
CA SER A 80 13.69 -11.74 -8.88
C SER A 80 12.19 -12.03 -9.09
N ALA A 81 11.44 -11.99 -7.99
CA ALA A 81 9.99 -12.17 -8.02
C ALA A 81 9.30 -11.16 -8.96
N GLU A 82 9.87 -9.96 -9.09
CA GLU A 82 9.35 -8.90 -9.96
C GLU A 82 9.34 -9.31 -11.44
N TYR A 83 10.44 -9.86 -11.96
CA TYR A 83 10.52 -10.30 -13.36
C TYR A 83 9.49 -11.39 -13.66
N ILE A 84 9.37 -12.39 -12.77
CA ILE A 84 8.39 -13.49 -12.91
C ILE A 84 6.96 -12.93 -12.90
N SER A 85 6.67 -11.96 -12.03
CA SER A 85 5.34 -11.33 -11.96
C SER A 85 4.98 -10.57 -13.24
N LEU A 86 5.96 -9.87 -13.82
CA LEU A 86 5.78 -9.08 -15.04
C LEU A 86 5.64 -10.00 -16.27
N MET A 87 6.43 -11.07 -16.33
CA MET A 87 6.30 -12.15 -17.32
C MET A 87 4.90 -12.76 -17.30
N LYS A 88 4.36 -13.08 -16.12
CA LYS A 88 2.97 -13.58 -15.98
C LYS A 88 1.94 -12.58 -16.51
N LYS A 89 2.15 -11.27 -16.29
CA LYS A 89 1.27 -10.22 -16.82
C LYS A 89 1.32 -10.14 -18.35
N ILE A 90 2.50 -10.27 -18.95
CA ILE A 90 2.66 -10.32 -20.42
C ILE A 90 1.92 -11.53 -20.98
N ARG A 91 2.09 -12.72 -20.39
CA ARG A 91 1.38 -13.93 -20.82
C ARG A 91 -0.13 -13.77 -20.76
N LYS A 92 -0.66 -13.21 -19.68
CA LYS A 92 -2.10 -12.96 -19.55
C LYS A 92 -2.64 -12.00 -20.62
N ILE A 93 -1.83 -11.03 -21.06
CA ILE A 93 -2.19 -10.13 -22.17
C ILE A 93 -2.13 -10.88 -23.50
N ALA A 94 -1.12 -11.74 -23.70
CA ALA A 94 -1.02 -12.62 -24.86
C ALA A 94 -2.20 -13.58 -24.98
N ASP A 95 -2.63 -14.22 -23.89
CA ASP A 95 -3.82 -15.10 -23.85
C ASP A 95 -5.08 -14.37 -24.32
N ARG A 96 -5.30 -13.16 -23.82
CA ARG A 96 -6.45 -12.33 -24.23
C ARG A 96 -6.39 -11.90 -25.69
N LEU A 97 -5.18 -11.76 -26.25
CA LEU A 97 -5.01 -11.48 -27.67
C LEU A 97 -5.26 -12.73 -28.50
N GLU A 98 -4.87 -13.91 -28.02
CA GLU A 98 -5.16 -15.19 -28.69
C GLU A 98 -6.68 -15.41 -28.85
N ASP A 99 -7.48 -15.07 -27.83
CA ASP A 99 -8.97 -15.12 -27.90
C ASP A 99 -9.55 -14.30 -29.08
N LYS A 100 -8.79 -13.34 -29.62
CA LYS A 100 -9.19 -12.46 -30.73
C LYS A 100 -8.70 -12.93 -32.10
N THR A 101 -8.60 -14.26 -32.31
CA THR A 101 -8.23 -14.88 -33.61
C THR A 101 -9.08 -14.43 -34.81
N THR A 102 -10.28 -13.89 -34.59
CA THR A 102 -11.16 -13.35 -35.64
C THR A 102 -10.54 -12.15 -36.37
N ILE A 103 -9.60 -11.44 -35.74
CA ILE A 103 -8.97 -10.25 -36.33
C ILE A 103 -7.77 -10.65 -37.22
N PRO A 104 -7.73 -10.26 -38.50
CA PRO A 104 -6.67 -10.68 -39.43
C PRO A 104 -5.25 -10.33 -38.97
N ASP A 105 -5.06 -9.18 -38.31
CA ASP A 105 -3.74 -8.74 -37.85
C ASP A 105 -3.25 -9.53 -36.63
N VAL A 106 -4.17 -9.99 -35.77
CA VAL A 106 -3.85 -10.91 -34.66
C VAL A 106 -3.50 -12.28 -35.23
N LYS A 107 -4.26 -12.77 -36.21
CA LYS A 107 -4.02 -14.07 -36.86
C LYS A 107 -2.63 -14.15 -37.51
N LYS A 108 -2.11 -13.05 -38.08
CA LYS A 108 -0.75 -12.98 -38.63
C LYS A 108 0.36 -13.16 -37.57
N GLN A 109 0.07 -12.84 -36.30
CA GLN A 109 1.02 -12.91 -35.19
C GLN A 109 0.72 -14.07 -34.23
N LEU A 110 -0.19 -14.96 -34.59
CA LEU A 110 -0.70 -16.01 -33.69
C LEU A 110 0.39 -16.97 -33.23
N GLU A 111 1.26 -17.41 -34.14
CA GLU A 111 2.43 -18.26 -33.79
C GLU A 111 3.34 -17.56 -32.77
N PHE A 112 3.52 -16.25 -32.90
CA PHE A 112 4.34 -15.46 -31.98
C PHE A 112 3.67 -15.27 -30.62
N ILE A 113 2.36 -15.07 -30.60
CA ILE A 113 1.56 -14.97 -29.36
C ILE A 113 1.63 -16.30 -28.59
N GLN A 114 1.49 -17.43 -29.28
CA GLN A 114 1.60 -18.77 -28.67
C GLN A 114 3.02 -19.05 -28.16
N ALA A 115 4.05 -18.65 -28.91
CA ALA A 115 5.43 -18.77 -28.44
C ALA A 115 5.65 -17.99 -27.12
N ILE A 116 5.09 -16.78 -26.98
CA ILE A 116 5.18 -15.99 -25.75
C ILE A 116 4.54 -16.70 -24.55
N GLN A 117 3.61 -17.62 -24.74
CA GLN A 117 2.98 -18.35 -23.64
C GLN A 117 3.82 -19.50 -23.09
N THR A 118 4.73 -20.08 -23.90
CA THR A 118 5.53 -21.24 -23.47
C THR A 118 6.65 -20.83 -22.52
N ASP A 119 7.07 -21.74 -21.62
CA ASP A 119 8.18 -21.50 -20.69
C ASP A 119 9.53 -21.39 -21.41
N GLU A 120 9.72 -22.23 -22.43
CA GLU A 120 10.92 -22.30 -23.26
C GLU A 120 11.26 -20.96 -23.92
N PHE A 121 10.25 -20.17 -24.31
CA PHE A 121 10.47 -18.87 -24.94
C PHE A 121 11.12 -17.83 -24.02
N TRP A 122 10.93 -17.98 -22.70
CA TRP A 122 11.47 -17.06 -21.70
C TRP A 122 12.84 -17.53 -21.18
N GLU A 123 13.23 -18.77 -21.48
CA GLU A 123 14.58 -19.27 -21.19
C GLU A 123 15.61 -18.57 -22.09
N GLY A 124 16.54 -17.83 -21.48
CA GLY A 124 17.58 -17.12 -22.24
C GLY A 124 17.09 -15.85 -22.94
N MET A 125 16.03 -15.23 -22.44
CA MET A 125 15.48 -13.99 -22.98
C MET A 125 16.52 -12.85 -23.02
N ASN A 126 16.49 -12.07 -24.10
CA ASN A 126 17.31 -10.88 -24.32
C ASN A 126 16.40 -9.65 -24.51
N ILE A 127 16.91 -8.46 -24.17
CA ILE A 127 16.30 -7.14 -24.42
C ILE A 127 15.83 -6.99 -25.86
N LYS A 128 16.60 -7.50 -26.84
CA LYS A 128 16.20 -7.43 -28.26
C LYS A 128 14.87 -8.13 -28.52
N VAL A 129 14.62 -9.26 -27.84
CA VAL A 129 13.40 -10.05 -27.99
C VAL A 129 12.23 -9.33 -27.30
N LEU A 130 12.45 -8.75 -26.12
CA LEU A 130 11.43 -7.91 -25.45
C LEU A 130 11.02 -6.71 -26.29
N GLU A 131 11.98 -6.05 -26.94
CA GLU A 131 11.72 -4.93 -27.85
C GLU A 131 10.93 -5.37 -29.09
N GLU A 132 11.16 -6.59 -29.60
CA GLU A 132 10.33 -7.17 -30.65
C GLU A 132 8.89 -7.43 -30.17
N ILE A 133 8.72 -7.97 -28.96
CA ILE A 133 7.40 -8.16 -28.33
C ILE A 133 6.69 -6.81 -28.22
N ARG A 134 7.38 -5.78 -27.75
CA ARG A 134 6.84 -4.43 -27.60
C ARG A 134 6.29 -3.91 -28.92
N LYS A 135 7.09 -3.95 -29.99
CA LYS A 135 6.71 -3.44 -31.32
C LYS A 135 5.58 -4.22 -31.98
N ARG A 136 5.66 -5.56 -31.97
CA ARG A 136 4.68 -6.40 -32.67
C ARG A 136 3.31 -6.39 -32.02
N LEU A 137 3.25 -6.41 -30.69
CA LEU A 137 1.98 -6.44 -29.96
C LEU A 137 1.39 -5.05 -29.71
N ARG A 138 2.19 -3.96 -29.79
CA ARG A 138 1.72 -2.58 -29.57
C ARG A 138 0.40 -2.25 -30.27
N LEU A 139 0.33 -2.54 -31.57
CA LEU A 139 -0.83 -2.19 -32.40
C LEU A 139 -2.02 -3.14 -32.21
N LEU A 140 -1.80 -4.30 -31.60
CA LEU A 140 -2.82 -5.33 -31.38
C LEU A 140 -3.57 -5.13 -30.05
N ILE A 141 -2.96 -4.45 -29.09
CA ILE A 141 -3.50 -4.30 -27.73
C ILE A 141 -4.81 -3.51 -27.68
N LYS A 142 -5.03 -2.62 -28.65
CA LYS A 142 -6.31 -1.91 -28.82
C LYS A 142 -7.51 -2.85 -29.02
N TYR A 143 -7.28 -4.09 -29.42
CA TYR A 143 -8.31 -5.10 -29.65
C TYR A 143 -8.67 -5.91 -28.40
N ILE A 144 -7.98 -5.72 -27.28
CA ILE A 144 -8.30 -6.38 -26.02
C ILE A 144 -9.55 -5.72 -25.45
N ASP A 145 -10.60 -6.51 -25.23
CA ASP A 145 -11.84 -6.00 -24.65
C ASP A 145 -11.55 -5.36 -23.28
N GLN A 146 -12.17 -4.21 -23.06
CA GLN A 146 -12.13 -3.55 -21.78
C GLN A 146 -12.92 -4.42 -20.80
N ALA A 147 -12.24 -5.24 -20.00
CA ALA A 147 -12.88 -5.88 -18.86
C ALA A 147 -13.56 -4.78 -18.04
N ASP A 148 -14.85 -4.96 -17.74
CA ASP A 148 -15.74 -4.00 -17.09
C ASP A 148 -15.00 -3.14 -16.07
N LYS A 149 -14.66 -1.92 -16.49
CA LYS A 149 -14.01 -0.95 -15.60
C LYS A 149 -15.03 -0.60 -14.54
N LYS A 150 -14.83 -1.07 -13.30
CA LYS A 150 -15.45 -0.45 -12.13
C LYS A 150 -15.07 1.03 -12.19
N ILE A 151 -16.05 1.90 -12.44
CA ILE A 151 -15.84 3.35 -12.43
C ILE A 151 -15.48 3.70 -10.99
N VAL A 152 -14.18 3.88 -10.73
CA VAL A 152 -13.70 4.39 -9.44
C VAL A 152 -13.79 5.91 -9.54
N TYR A 153 -14.78 6.49 -8.87
CA TYR A 153 -14.83 7.93 -8.65
C TYR A 153 -13.77 8.29 -7.63
N SER A 154 -12.56 8.61 -8.08
CA SER A 154 -11.55 9.23 -7.23
C SER A 154 -11.84 10.73 -7.14
N ASN A 155 -12.65 11.12 -6.17
CA ASN A 155 -12.75 12.51 -5.74
C ASN A 155 -11.53 12.79 -4.85
N PHE A 156 -10.44 13.27 -5.43
CA PHE A 156 -9.31 13.77 -4.66
C PHE A 156 -9.60 15.21 -4.26
N SER A 157 -9.89 15.43 -2.98
CA SER A 157 -9.74 16.77 -2.39
C SER A 157 -8.25 17.00 -2.14
N ASP A 158 -7.67 18.03 -2.75
CA ASP A 158 -6.29 18.43 -2.46
C ASP A 158 -6.15 18.83 -0.99
N THR A 159 -5.65 17.91 -0.17
CA THR A 159 -5.07 18.22 1.15
C THR A 159 -3.57 18.39 0.97
N LEU A 160 -3.11 19.64 1.02
CA LEU A 160 -1.70 19.98 1.12
C LEU A 160 -1.11 19.35 2.38
N THR A 161 -0.49 18.19 2.21
CA THR A 161 0.33 17.54 3.23
C THR A 161 1.80 17.79 2.85
N GLN A 162 2.69 17.90 3.84
CA GLN A 162 4.12 18.18 3.61
C GLN A 162 4.73 17.23 2.56
N PRO A 163 5.74 17.69 1.80
CA PRO A 163 6.37 16.87 0.77
C PRO A 163 7.09 15.68 1.42
N ALA A 164 6.41 14.54 1.47
CA ALA A 164 7.09 13.26 1.64
C ALA A 164 7.89 13.03 0.35
N ALA A 165 9.19 12.83 0.49
CA ALA A 165 10.03 12.37 -0.60
C ALA A 165 9.52 10.99 -1.05
N PHE A 166 8.75 10.97 -2.13
CA PHE A 166 8.34 9.74 -2.77
C PHE A 166 9.47 9.29 -3.68
N GLU A 167 10.23 8.27 -3.27
CA GLU A 167 11.12 7.54 -4.17
C GLU A 167 10.27 6.61 -5.05
N PRO A 168 10.25 6.78 -6.39
CA PRO A 168 9.53 5.88 -7.27
C PRO A 168 10.37 4.62 -7.46
N GLY A 169 10.13 3.61 -6.62
CA GLY A 169 10.74 2.29 -6.76
C GLY A 169 10.30 1.35 -5.64
N THR A 170 9.89 0.14 -6.00
CA THR A 170 9.90 -1.05 -5.12
C THR A 170 8.91 -1.23 -3.96
N GLU A 171 7.76 -0.54 -3.86
CA GLU A 171 6.78 -0.88 -2.78
C GLU A 171 5.33 -1.16 -3.22
N VAL A 172 4.95 -0.80 -4.44
CA VAL A 172 3.54 -0.88 -4.85
C VAL A 172 3.07 -2.32 -5.11
N PHE A 173 3.96 -3.23 -5.53
CA PHE A 173 3.56 -4.62 -5.85
C PHE A 173 3.56 -5.58 -4.66
N LYS A 174 4.44 -5.40 -3.67
CA LYS A 174 4.32 -6.13 -2.40
C LYS A 174 3.04 -5.75 -1.65
N ASN A 175 2.63 -4.47 -1.75
CA ASN A 175 1.47 -3.99 -1.00
C ASN A 175 0.15 -4.69 -1.38
N ASP A 176 -0.02 -5.10 -2.64
CA ASP A 176 -1.28 -5.70 -3.11
C ASP A 176 -1.40 -7.19 -2.69
N GLU A 177 -0.30 -7.96 -2.79
CA GLU A 177 -0.24 -9.34 -2.29
C GLU A 177 -0.32 -9.40 -0.77
N LEU A 178 0.40 -8.51 -0.07
CA LEU A 178 0.32 -8.39 1.39
C LEU A 178 -1.06 -7.89 1.83
N ALA A 179 -1.74 -7.03 1.06
CA ALA A 179 -3.11 -6.61 1.36
C ALA A 179 -4.10 -7.77 1.27
N ALA A 180 -4.02 -8.58 0.21
CA ALA A 180 -4.84 -9.80 0.08
C ALA A 180 -4.55 -10.80 1.21
N TYR A 181 -3.28 -10.96 1.59
CA TYR A 181 -2.88 -11.80 2.71
C TYR A 181 -3.44 -11.28 4.05
N ARG A 182 -3.35 -9.96 4.31
CA ARG A 182 -3.95 -9.34 5.50
C ARG A 182 -5.45 -9.58 5.57
N GLN A 183 -6.17 -9.45 4.46
CA GLN A 183 -7.61 -9.74 4.41
C GLN A 183 -7.92 -11.20 4.74
N LYS A 184 -7.19 -12.15 4.14
CA LYS A 184 -7.35 -13.58 4.42
C LYS A 184 -7.11 -13.89 5.90
N MET A 185 -6.00 -13.42 6.45
CA MET A 185 -5.65 -13.66 7.85
C MET A 185 -6.63 -12.99 8.82
N SER A 186 -7.09 -11.78 8.52
CA SER A 186 -8.12 -11.11 9.33
C SER A 186 -9.44 -11.89 9.32
N ALA A 187 -9.83 -12.45 8.17
CA ALA A 187 -11.02 -13.31 8.09
C ALA A 187 -10.86 -14.58 8.94
N VAL A 188 -9.71 -15.27 8.86
CA VAL A 188 -9.43 -16.46 9.67
C VAL A 188 -9.49 -16.14 11.16
N ILE A 189 -8.91 -15.02 11.60
CA ILE A 189 -8.96 -14.62 13.02
C ILE A 189 -10.41 -14.33 13.45
N ASN A 190 -11.17 -13.62 12.62
CA ASN A 190 -12.56 -13.27 12.92
C ASN A 190 -13.50 -14.48 12.94
N GLU A 191 -13.27 -15.48 12.09
CA GLU A 191 -14.03 -16.74 12.09
C GLU A 191 -13.73 -17.62 13.31
N ASN A 192 -12.57 -17.43 13.94
CA ASN A 192 -12.10 -18.23 15.07
C ASN A 192 -12.22 -17.52 16.43
N LEU A 193 -12.99 -16.42 16.52
CA LEU A 193 -13.16 -15.64 17.76
C LEU A 193 -13.62 -16.45 18.97
N ASP A 194 -14.35 -17.55 18.74
CA ASP A 194 -14.88 -18.43 19.77
C ASP A 194 -13.82 -19.37 20.38
N LYS A 195 -12.62 -19.45 19.79
CA LYS A 195 -11.53 -20.25 20.32
C LYS A 195 -10.96 -19.61 21.59
N GLU A 196 -10.75 -20.43 22.61
CA GLU A 196 -10.26 -20.00 23.94
C GLU A 196 -8.99 -19.15 23.83
N VAL A 197 -8.11 -19.48 22.88
CA VAL A 197 -6.84 -18.79 22.73
C VAL A 197 -7.00 -17.37 22.17
N ILE A 198 -7.89 -17.17 21.19
CA ILE A 198 -8.18 -15.83 20.66
C ILE A 198 -8.90 -15.00 21.72
N TRP A 199 -9.79 -15.63 22.50
CA TRP A 199 -10.42 -14.99 23.65
C TRP A 199 -9.39 -14.54 24.72
N LYS A 200 -8.39 -15.37 25.04
CA LYS A 200 -7.29 -15.00 25.95
C LYS A 200 -6.51 -13.78 25.42
N VAL A 201 -6.23 -13.74 24.12
CA VAL A 201 -5.56 -12.60 23.47
C VAL A 201 -6.39 -11.31 23.61
N ARG A 202 -7.69 -11.38 23.33
CA ARG A 202 -8.63 -10.24 23.43
C ARG A 202 -8.83 -9.76 24.86
N CYS A 203 -8.88 -10.66 25.83
CA CYS A 203 -9.02 -10.31 27.24
C CYS A 203 -7.68 -9.97 27.93
N ASN A 204 -6.62 -9.73 27.17
CA ASN A 204 -5.29 -9.39 27.70
C ASN A 204 -4.78 -10.39 28.77
N ARG A 205 -5.06 -11.68 28.58
CA ARG A 205 -4.61 -12.74 29.49
C ARG A 205 -3.23 -13.27 29.09
N PRO A 206 -2.41 -13.74 30.05
CA PRO A 206 -1.13 -14.36 29.73
C PRO A 206 -1.34 -15.64 28.91
N LEU A 207 -0.58 -15.79 27.84
CA LEU A 207 -0.60 -16.98 26.99
C LEU A 207 0.47 -17.97 27.45
N THR A 208 0.13 -19.25 27.39
CA THR A 208 1.07 -20.36 27.60
C THR A 208 1.70 -20.80 26.28
N ASP A 209 2.80 -21.56 26.33
CA ASP A 209 3.44 -22.10 25.11
C ASP A 209 2.49 -22.98 24.28
N SER A 210 1.54 -23.67 24.92
CA SER A 210 0.49 -24.41 24.21
C SER A 210 -0.51 -23.50 23.52
N ASP A 211 -0.84 -22.36 24.12
CA ASP A 211 -1.72 -21.35 23.51
C ASP A 211 -1.04 -20.75 22.26
N LEU A 212 0.26 -20.44 22.34
CA LEU A 212 1.02 -19.92 21.19
C LEU A 212 1.04 -20.90 20.02
N ARG A 213 1.22 -22.21 20.29
CA ARG A 213 1.16 -23.24 19.23
C ARG A 213 -0.22 -23.34 18.60
N GLN A 214 -1.27 -23.23 19.40
CA GLN A 214 -2.64 -23.23 18.87
C GLN A 214 -2.93 -21.98 18.02
N LEU A 215 -2.39 -20.80 18.38
CA LEU A 215 -2.49 -19.61 17.50
C LEU A 215 -1.78 -19.81 16.17
N GLU A 216 -0.58 -20.40 16.21
CA GLU A 216 0.17 -20.72 14.99
C GLU A 216 -0.62 -21.70 14.11
N GLU A 217 -1.25 -22.72 14.70
CA GLU A 217 -2.08 -23.69 13.98
C GLU A 217 -3.35 -23.05 13.37
N ILE A 218 -4.04 -22.16 14.12
CA ILE A 218 -5.23 -21.44 13.63
C ILE A 218 -4.89 -20.56 12.44
N LEU A 219 -3.72 -19.92 12.48
CA LEU A 219 -3.24 -19.00 11.45
C LEU A 219 -2.50 -19.72 10.30
N ASP A 220 -2.42 -21.05 10.35
CA ASP A 220 -1.67 -21.88 9.40
C ASP A 220 -0.19 -21.48 9.28
N LEU A 221 0.41 -21.05 10.39
CA LEU A 221 1.82 -20.62 10.50
C LEU A 221 2.73 -21.82 10.77
N SER A 222 2.62 -22.84 9.92
CA SER A 222 3.28 -24.13 10.09
C SER A 222 4.78 -24.08 9.77
N THR A 223 5.21 -23.20 8.85
CA THR A 223 6.61 -23.05 8.46
C THR A 223 7.24 -21.75 8.98
N ALA A 224 8.58 -21.70 8.99
CA ALA A 224 9.30 -20.47 9.32
C ALA A 224 9.01 -19.34 8.30
N GLU A 225 8.80 -19.70 7.03
CA GLU A 225 8.47 -18.77 5.95
C GLU A 225 7.07 -18.15 6.16
N ASP A 226 6.08 -18.93 6.60
CA ASP A 226 4.73 -18.42 6.90
C ASP A 226 4.74 -17.43 8.07
N LYS A 227 5.56 -17.72 9.09
CA LYS A 227 5.76 -16.84 10.24
C LYS A 227 6.44 -15.53 9.85
N GLU A 228 7.44 -15.59 8.97
CA GLU A 228 8.10 -14.40 8.43
C GLU A 228 7.16 -13.60 7.54
N MET A 229 6.37 -14.25 6.68
CA MET A 229 5.38 -13.60 5.82
C MET A 229 4.28 -12.91 6.66
N PHE A 230 3.78 -13.57 7.71
CA PHE A 230 2.84 -12.95 8.63
C PHE A 230 3.43 -11.74 9.34
N LYS A 231 4.68 -11.86 9.82
CA LYS A 231 5.39 -10.71 10.38
C LYS A 231 5.55 -9.60 9.36
N GLU A 232 6.05 -9.85 8.15
CA GLU A 232 6.25 -8.83 7.12
C GLU A 232 4.94 -8.14 6.72
N ALA A 233 3.86 -8.91 6.58
CA ALA A 233 2.54 -8.41 6.18
C ALA A 233 1.94 -7.39 7.16
N TYR A 234 2.20 -7.58 8.45
CA TYR A 234 1.65 -6.73 9.52
C TYR A 234 2.70 -5.82 10.17
N GLN A 235 3.99 -6.10 10.02
CA GLN A 235 5.08 -5.29 10.58
C GLN A 235 5.16 -3.92 9.93
N SER A 236 4.94 -3.79 8.62
CA SER A 236 4.93 -2.48 7.95
C SER A 236 3.84 -1.56 8.51
N GLY A 237 2.62 -2.08 8.66
CA GLY A 237 1.51 -1.35 9.29
C GLY A 237 1.73 -1.09 10.78
N PHE A 238 2.32 -2.06 11.49
CA PHE A 238 2.66 -1.92 12.91
C PHE A 238 3.78 -0.90 13.12
N GLN A 239 4.82 -0.91 12.30
CA GLN A 239 5.96 0.02 12.35
C GLN A 239 5.50 1.44 12.04
N ALA A 240 4.66 1.64 11.01
CA ALA A 240 4.05 2.93 10.73
C ALA A 240 3.24 3.47 11.92
N LYS A 241 2.55 2.57 12.64
CA LYS A 241 1.73 2.92 13.82
C LYS A 241 2.47 2.92 15.16
N THR A 242 3.68 2.37 15.26
CA THR A 242 4.36 2.18 16.56
C THR A 242 5.81 2.64 16.61
N GLY A 243 6.46 2.82 15.46
CA GLY A 243 7.90 3.06 15.37
C GLY A 243 8.78 1.92 15.91
N LYS A 244 8.21 0.74 16.20
CA LYS A 244 8.91 -0.43 16.73
C LYS A 244 9.05 -1.52 15.68
N ASP A 245 10.23 -2.13 15.65
CA ASP A 245 10.54 -3.29 14.83
C ASP A 245 10.29 -4.60 15.58
N ASN A 246 9.91 -5.65 14.85
CA ASN A 246 9.71 -7.02 15.33
C ASN A 246 8.66 -7.16 16.48
N PRO A 247 7.38 -6.81 16.24
CA PRO A 247 6.31 -7.07 17.20
C PRO A 247 6.14 -8.57 17.51
N SER A 248 5.78 -8.87 18.76
CA SER A 248 5.35 -10.23 19.14
C SER A 248 4.07 -10.62 18.38
N LEU A 249 3.91 -11.92 18.10
CA LEU A 249 2.73 -12.48 17.42
C LEU A 249 1.42 -12.03 18.07
N GLU A 250 1.38 -11.99 19.40
CA GLU A 250 0.22 -11.58 20.20
C GLU A 250 -0.18 -10.13 19.92
N LEU A 251 0.78 -9.22 19.80
CA LEU A 251 0.52 -7.81 19.50
C LEU A 251 0.02 -7.63 18.08
N LEU A 252 0.55 -8.41 17.14
CA LEU A 252 0.05 -8.42 15.76
C LEU A 252 -1.41 -8.90 15.72
N ILE A 253 -1.75 -9.98 16.41
CA ILE A 253 -3.12 -10.49 16.49
C ILE A 253 -4.03 -9.44 17.15
N ARG A 254 -3.62 -8.84 18.27
CA ARG A 254 -4.38 -7.75 18.92
C ARG A 254 -4.61 -6.56 18.00
N SER A 255 -3.64 -6.22 17.16
CA SER A 255 -3.80 -5.14 16.18
C SER A 255 -4.88 -5.40 15.13
N ILE A 256 -5.33 -6.65 15.00
CA ILE A 256 -6.38 -7.09 14.07
C ILE A 256 -7.73 -7.18 14.77
N VAL A 257 -7.80 -7.80 15.96
CA VAL A 257 -9.07 -8.06 16.67
C VAL A 257 -9.44 -7.06 17.76
N GLY A 258 -8.50 -6.21 18.18
CA GLY A 258 -8.68 -5.31 19.31
C GLY A 258 -8.67 -6.04 20.67
N LEU A 259 -8.92 -5.27 21.73
CA LEU A 259 -9.07 -5.78 23.09
C LEU A 259 -10.53 -5.74 23.55
N ASP A 260 -10.87 -6.62 24.47
CA ASP A 260 -12.17 -6.61 25.14
C ASP A 260 -12.29 -5.41 26.09
N ARG A 261 -13.38 -4.66 25.99
CA ARG A 261 -13.58 -3.43 26.78
C ARG A 261 -13.56 -3.71 28.28
N GLU A 262 -14.25 -4.76 28.75
CA GLU A 262 -14.29 -5.07 30.19
C GLU A 262 -12.91 -5.47 30.71
N ALA A 263 -12.11 -6.17 29.90
CA ALA A 263 -10.74 -6.52 30.26
C ALA A 263 -9.84 -5.28 30.41
N VAL A 264 -9.93 -4.33 29.48
CA VAL A 264 -9.16 -3.08 29.56
C VAL A 264 -9.65 -2.19 30.70
N GLU A 265 -10.97 -2.08 30.91
CA GLU A 265 -11.54 -1.32 32.03
C GLU A 265 -11.08 -1.87 33.38
N LYS A 266 -11.03 -3.19 33.56
CA LYS A 266 -10.48 -3.82 34.77
C LYS A 266 -9.02 -3.47 35.02
N GLU A 267 -8.22 -3.36 33.97
CA GLU A 267 -6.83 -2.91 34.09
C GLU A 267 -6.71 -1.44 34.49
N PHE A 268 -7.68 -0.59 34.11
CA PHE A 268 -7.70 0.82 34.53
C PHE A 268 -8.49 1.07 35.82
N ALA A 269 -9.24 0.10 36.34
CA ALA A 269 -10.08 0.25 37.53
C ALA A 269 -9.28 0.72 38.75
N ASP A 270 -8.17 0.03 39.07
CA ASP A 270 -7.29 0.42 40.18
C ASP A 270 -6.72 1.84 40.04
N PHE A 271 -6.46 2.27 38.80
CA PHE A 271 -5.89 3.60 38.51
C PHE A 271 -6.92 4.69 38.75
N ILE A 272 -8.16 4.43 38.31
CA ILE A 272 -9.31 5.32 38.51
C ILE A 272 -9.73 5.38 39.98
N GLU A 273 -9.73 4.27 40.70
CA GLU A 273 -10.19 4.23 42.10
C GLU A 273 -9.19 4.88 43.08
N LYS A 274 -7.88 4.80 42.82
CA LYS A 274 -6.86 5.38 43.70
C LYS A 274 -6.74 6.90 43.60
N SER A 275 -7.35 7.50 42.58
CA SER A 275 -7.18 8.91 42.25
C SER A 275 -8.55 9.55 42.08
N ASN A 276 -8.85 10.61 42.82
CA ASN A 276 -10.09 11.38 42.63
C ASN A 276 -10.02 12.19 41.32
N PHE A 277 -10.09 11.51 40.18
CA PHE A 277 -9.96 12.13 38.87
C PHE A 277 -11.15 13.03 38.53
N SER A 278 -10.84 14.15 37.89
CA SER A 278 -11.83 15.07 37.32
C SER A 278 -12.55 14.44 36.12
N SER A 279 -13.69 15.02 35.74
CA SER A 279 -14.45 14.58 34.56
C SER A 279 -13.62 14.58 33.27
N LEU A 280 -12.67 15.52 33.13
CA LEU A 280 -11.79 15.60 31.97
C LEU A 280 -10.76 14.46 31.96
N GLN A 281 -10.14 14.17 33.10
CA GLN A 281 -9.20 13.05 33.27
C GLN A 281 -9.89 11.70 33.02
N LEU A 282 -11.12 11.52 33.51
CA LEU A 282 -11.91 10.30 33.25
C LEU A 282 -12.26 10.16 31.77
N ALA A 283 -12.63 11.25 31.10
CA ALA A 283 -12.88 11.24 29.66
C ALA A 283 -11.61 10.87 28.87
N PHE A 284 -10.45 11.38 29.29
CA PHE A 284 -9.16 11.05 28.67
C PHE A 284 -8.82 9.55 28.82
N VAL A 285 -8.98 8.99 30.03
CA VAL A 285 -8.78 7.55 30.27
C VAL A 285 -9.75 6.71 29.45
N ARG A 286 -11.03 7.08 29.38
CA ARG A 286 -12.01 6.38 28.53
C ARG A 286 -11.60 6.40 27.06
N LYS A 287 -11.04 7.51 26.58
CA LYS A 287 -10.55 7.60 25.21
C LYS A 287 -9.36 6.66 24.98
N ILE A 288 -8.44 6.54 25.94
CA ILE A 288 -7.36 5.54 25.90
C ILE A 288 -7.94 4.12 25.84
N ILE A 289 -8.96 3.82 26.65
CA ILE A 289 -9.65 2.52 26.65
C ILE A 289 -10.25 2.23 25.27
N ASP A 290 -10.94 3.21 24.66
CA ASP A 290 -11.50 3.06 23.31
C ASP A 290 -10.41 2.75 22.28
N TYR A 291 -9.25 3.42 22.37
CA TYR A 291 -8.12 3.12 21.49
C TYR A 291 -7.57 1.70 21.67
N PHE A 292 -7.51 1.19 22.90
CA PHE A 292 -7.14 -0.21 23.15
C PHE A 292 -8.17 -1.19 22.58
N VAL A 293 -9.47 -0.88 22.70
CA VAL A 293 -10.55 -1.70 22.17
C VAL A 293 -10.51 -1.77 20.65
N GLU A 294 -10.22 -0.65 19.98
CA GLU A 294 -10.20 -0.58 18.52
C GLU A 294 -8.88 -1.09 17.91
N ASN A 295 -7.74 -0.67 18.46
CA ASN A 295 -6.42 -0.91 17.86
C ASN A 295 -5.62 -2.01 18.54
N GLY A 296 -6.08 -2.51 19.70
CA GLY A 296 -5.40 -3.57 20.47
C GLY A 296 -4.14 -3.13 21.20
N PHE A 297 -3.67 -1.90 20.99
CA PHE A 297 -2.53 -1.28 21.66
C PHE A 297 -2.66 0.25 21.65
N VAL A 298 -1.90 0.92 22.51
CA VAL A 298 -1.81 2.40 22.55
C VAL A 298 -0.35 2.80 22.60
N ARG A 299 0.12 3.66 21.69
CA ARG A 299 1.49 4.20 21.73
C ARG A 299 1.55 5.44 22.60
N ASP A 300 2.69 5.67 23.26
CA ASP A 300 2.87 6.79 24.17
C ASP A 300 2.74 8.16 23.45
N ASP A 301 3.16 8.26 22.19
CA ASP A 301 3.14 9.49 21.38
C ASP A 301 1.74 9.92 20.92
N ILE A 302 0.80 8.97 20.74
CA ILE A 302 -0.55 9.25 20.22
C ILE A 302 -1.34 10.11 21.19
N LEU A 303 -0.94 10.11 22.47
CA LEU A 303 -1.51 10.93 23.52
C LEU A 303 -1.20 12.42 23.35
N TYR A 304 -0.28 12.79 22.45
CA TYR A 304 0.04 14.17 22.06
C TYR A 304 -0.52 14.54 20.67
N GLU A 305 -1.21 13.61 20.01
CA GLU A 305 -1.86 13.82 18.72
C GLU A 305 -3.39 13.91 18.88
N PRO A 306 -4.13 14.46 17.88
CA PRO A 306 -5.58 14.39 17.88
C PRO A 306 -6.06 12.94 17.93
N PRO A 307 -7.08 12.60 18.75
CA PRO A 307 -8.01 13.50 19.44
C PRO A 307 -7.57 13.91 20.86
N PHE A 308 -6.44 13.41 21.37
CA PHE A 308 -6.01 13.68 22.75
C PHE A 308 -5.52 15.11 22.95
N SER A 309 -4.77 15.65 21.98
CA SER A 309 -4.37 17.06 21.96
C SER A 309 -5.54 18.03 21.95
N ASP A 310 -6.66 17.64 21.32
CA ASP A 310 -7.89 18.45 21.26
C ASP A 310 -8.64 18.44 22.60
N MET A 311 -8.50 17.36 23.39
CA MET A 311 -9.05 17.27 24.73
C MET A 311 -8.21 18.09 25.73
N TYR A 312 -6.89 18.03 25.61
CA TYR A 312 -5.97 18.79 26.47
C TYR A 312 -4.62 19.06 25.79
N HIS A 313 -4.30 20.35 25.61
CA HIS A 313 -3.14 20.80 24.83
C HIS A 313 -1.78 20.57 25.50
N ASP A 314 -1.71 20.58 26.84
CA ASP A 314 -0.45 20.37 27.58
C ASP A 314 -0.12 18.87 27.78
N GLY A 315 -0.86 17.97 27.12
CA GLY A 315 -0.60 16.53 27.14
C GLY A 315 -0.89 15.83 28.47
N PRO A 316 -0.53 14.53 28.59
CA PRO A 316 -0.80 13.72 29.77
C PRO A 316 -0.13 14.23 31.04
N GLU A 317 1.08 14.77 30.96
CA GLU A 317 1.81 15.33 32.10
C GLU A 317 1.10 16.55 32.67
N GLY A 318 0.59 17.44 31.81
CA GLY A 318 -0.18 18.60 32.26
C GLY A 318 -1.53 18.23 32.84
N LEU A 319 -2.17 17.15 32.33
CA LEU A 319 -3.49 16.73 32.77
C LEU A 319 -3.46 15.88 34.05
N PHE A 320 -2.47 15.01 34.21
CA PHE A 320 -2.39 14.04 35.31
C PHE A 320 -1.29 14.35 36.34
N GLY A 321 -0.36 15.27 36.06
CA GLY A 321 0.75 15.60 36.96
C GLY A 321 1.55 14.34 37.34
N ASP A 322 1.76 14.12 38.64
CA ASP A 322 2.47 12.94 39.16
C ASP A 322 1.82 11.60 38.77
N ALA A 323 0.52 11.58 38.46
CA ALA A 323 -0.18 10.38 38.02
C ALA A 323 0.08 10.02 36.54
N ALA A 324 0.72 10.90 35.76
CA ALA A 324 1.04 10.64 34.36
C ALA A 324 2.02 9.46 34.21
N GLU A 325 3.02 9.36 35.10
CA GLU A 325 3.98 8.25 35.07
C GLU A 325 3.28 6.90 35.34
N ALA A 326 2.33 6.88 36.26
CA ALA A 326 1.51 5.69 36.54
C ALA A 326 0.59 5.33 35.36
N LEU A 327 0.08 6.33 34.63
CA LEU A 327 -0.71 6.12 33.41
C LEU A 327 0.14 5.45 32.31
N PHE A 328 1.31 6.01 32.00
CA PHE A 328 2.23 5.44 31.00
C PHE A 328 2.72 4.05 31.42
N ALA A 329 2.98 3.82 32.71
CA ALA A 329 3.34 2.50 33.21
C ALA A 329 2.23 1.47 33.00
N ARG A 330 0.95 1.87 33.15
CA ARG A 330 -0.20 0.99 32.88
C ARG A 330 -0.34 0.69 31.38
N ILE A 331 -0.21 1.71 30.53
CA ILE A 331 -0.21 1.55 29.06
C ILE A 331 0.89 0.57 28.64
N LYS A 332 2.12 0.75 29.16
CA LYS A 332 3.25 -0.16 28.89
C LYS A 332 2.99 -1.58 29.38
N ARG A 333 2.33 -1.75 30.54
CA ARG A 333 1.97 -3.08 31.05
C ARG A 333 0.95 -3.78 30.13
N ILE A 334 -0.08 -3.07 29.68
CA ILE A 334 -1.11 -3.63 28.78
C ILE A 334 -0.51 -3.97 27.41
N ASN A 335 0.36 -3.10 26.88
CA ASN A 335 1.12 -3.36 25.66
C ASN A 335 2.19 -4.45 25.81
N GLY A 336 2.63 -4.71 27.04
CA GLY A 336 3.82 -5.48 27.35
C GLY A 336 3.55 -6.87 27.89
N ILE A 337 2.43 -7.50 27.55
CA ILE A 337 2.26 -8.92 27.88
C ILE A 337 3.32 -9.71 27.11
N SER A 338 4.41 -9.96 27.82
CA SER A 338 5.41 -10.96 27.50
C SER A 338 4.81 -12.31 27.87
N ALA A 339 4.95 -13.29 26.98
CA ALA A 339 4.91 -14.70 27.33
C ALA A 339 5.58 -14.89 28.69
N ALA A 340 4.94 -15.68 29.56
CA ALA A 340 5.38 -15.92 30.92
C ALA A 340 6.90 -16.12 30.94
N THR A 341 7.58 -15.19 31.62
CA THR A 341 9.02 -15.22 31.86
C THR A 341 9.42 -16.64 32.23
N LYS A 342 10.33 -17.22 31.44
CA LYS A 342 11.04 -18.46 31.76
C LYS A 342 11.49 -18.40 33.22
N TYR A 343 10.81 -19.13 34.10
CA TYR A 343 11.36 -19.50 35.38
C TYR A 343 11.92 -20.91 35.28
N LYS A 344 13.26 -20.94 35.26
CA LYS A 344 14.20 -22.05 35.41
C LYS A 344 14.42 -22.98 34.22
#